data_AF-A0A399ZLG1-F1
#
_entry.id   AF-A0A399ZLG1-F1
#
_cell.length_a   1.000
_cell.length_b   1.000
_cell.length_c   1.000
_cell.angle_alpha   90.00
_cell.angle_beta   90.00
_cell.angle_gamma   90.00
#
_symmetry.space_group_name_H-M   'P 1'
#
loop_
_entity.id
_entity.type
_entity.pdbx_description
1 polymer ?
#
loop_
_entity_poly.entity_id
_entity_poly.type
_entity_poly.pdbx_seq_one_letter_code
_entity_poly.pdbx_strand_id
1 'polypeptide(L)' 'MWQIRYHPAATAGIYTIPRGPAAIVTEAIRSLVKNPTVGEPVEGKVNMYRIRPASYVVEYELNAEQEPQLIIILNIE' A
#
# COMPACT_ATOMS: atom_id res chain seq x y z
N MET A 1 12.22 8.72 -6.46
CA MET A 1 11.57 7.43 -6.75
C MET A 1 11.35 6.74 -5.41
N TRP A 2 10.13 6.33 -5.09
CA TRP A 2 9.80 5.81 -3.76
C TRP A 2 10.27 4.36 -3.60
N GLN A 3 10.83 4.01 -2.45
CA GLN A 3 11.17 2.63 -2.11
C GLN A 3 9.98 1.96 -1.40
N ILE A 4 9.60 0.76 -1.85
CA ILE A 4 8.56 -0.01 -1.18
C ILE A 4 9.16 -0.71 0.04
N ARG A 5 8.49 -0.59 1.18
CA ARG A 5 8.70 -1.36 2.40
C ARG A 5 7.37 -1.98 2.80
N TYR A 6 7.40 -3.21 3.30
CA TYR A 6 6.21 -3.88 3.79
C TYR A 6 6.25 -3.90 5.30
N HIS A 7 5.18 -3.41 5.94
CA HIS A 7 4.98 -3.67 7.36
C HIS A 7 4.82 -5.19 7.57
N PRO A 8 5.32 -5.79 8.67
CA PRO A 8 5.19 -7.24 8.90
C PRO A 8 3.75 -7.77 8.79
N ALA A 9 2.76 -6.98 9.21
CA ALA A 9 1.34 -7.31 9.05
C ALA A 9 0.89 -7.37 7.58
N ALA A 10 1.49 -6.54 6.71
CA ALA A 10 1.12 -6.48 5.30
C ALA A 10 1.56 -7.72 4.54
N THR A 11 2.73 -8.25 4.86
CA THR A 11 3.28 -9.45 4.22
C THR A 11 2.36 -10.65 4.49
N ALA A 12 1.91 -10.82 5.73
CA ALA A 12 0.97 -11.88 6.09
C ALA A 12 -0.36 -11.73 5.32
N GLY A 13 -0.88 -10.51 5.19
CA GLY A 13 -2.08 -10.24 4.41
C GLY A 13 -1.92 -10.66 2.94
N ILE A 14 -0.85 -10.25 2.25
CA ILE A 14 -0.71 -10.50 0.81
C ILE A 14 -0.80 -12.01 0.49
N TYR A 15 -0.29 -12.86 1.39
CA TYR A 15 -0.32 -14.31 1.23
C TYR A 15 -1.69 -14.96 1.47
N THR A 16 -2.64 -14.28 2.10
CA THR A 16 -4.01 -14.81 2.27
C THR A 16 -4.93 -14.45 1.10
N ILE A 17 -4.52 -13.52 0.24
CA ILE A 17 -5.28 -13.13 -0.94
C ILE A 17 -5.25 -14.25 -1.99
N PRO A 18 -6.39 -14.64 -2.60
CA PRO A 18 -6.41 -15.59 -3.70
C PRO A 18 -5.54 -15.12 -4.87
N ARG A 19 -4.95 -16.08 -5.61
CA ARG A 19 -3.93 -15.81 -6.65
C ARG A 19 -4.31 -14.74 -7.69
N GLY A 20 -5.57 -14.68 -8.09
CA GLY A 20 -6.06 -13.68 -9.05
C GLY A 20 -6.01 -12.25 -8.49
N PRO A 21 -6.81 -11.93 -7.45
CA PRO A 21 -6.76 -10.64 -6.78
C PRO A 21 -5.36 -10.24 -6.27
N ALA A 22 -4.54 -11.19 -5.83
CA ALA A 22 -3.18 -10.92 -5.35
C ALA A 22 -2.30 -10.26 -6.42
N ALA A 23 -2.46 -10.67 -7.69
CA ALA A 23 -1.75 -10.04 -8.81
C ALA A 23 -2.20 -8.57 -9.01
N ILE A 24 -3.50 -8.30 -8.91
CA ILE A 24 -4.06 -6.95 -9.04
C ILE A 24 -3.56 -6.04 -7.91
N VAL A 25 -3.57 -6.54 -6.67
CA VAL A 25 -3.06 -5.82 -5.50
C VAL A 25 -1.56 -5.52 -5.65
N THR A 26 -0.78 -6.50 -6.11
CA THR A 26 0.66 -6.33 -6.33
C THR A 26 0.97 -5.28 -7.38
N GLU A 27 0.27 -5.29 -8.52
CA GLU A 27 0.45 -4.28 -9.56
C GLU A 27 0.04 -2.88 -9.10
N ALA A 28 -1.06 -2.78 -8.33
CA ALA A 28 -1.47 -1.52 -7.74
C ALA A 28 -0.39 -0.95 -6.80
N ILE A 29 0.18 -1.79 -5.92
CA ILE A 29 1.30 -1.40 -5.03
C ILE A 29 2.52 -0.94 -5.84
N ARG A 30 2.88 -1.63 -6.92
CA ARG A 30 3.99 -1.21 -7.81
C ARG A 30 3.74 0.15 -8.46
N SER A 31 2.49 0.45 -8.82
CA SER A 31 2.13 1.73 -9.44
C SER A 31 2.32 2.93 -8.50
N LEU A 32 2.15 2.74 -7.18
CA LEU A 32 2.32 3.78 -6.17
C LEU A 32 3.72 4.40 -6.16
N VAL A 33 4.74 3.65 -6.58
CA VAL A 33 6.13 4.15 -6.68
C VAL A 33 6.24 5.38 -7.57
N LYS A 34 5.36 5.48 -8.58
CA LYS A 34 5.33 6.59 -9.55
C LYS A 34 4.43 7.73 -9.08
N ASN A 35 3.30 7.40 -8.45
CA ASN A 35 2.32 8.39 -7.97
C ASN A 35 1.71 7.94 -6.63
N PRO A 36 2.39 8.22 -5.50
CA PRO A 36 1.97 7.75 -4.18
C PRO A 36 0.73 8.49 -3.65
N THR A 37 0.40 9.68 -4.17
CA THR A 37 -0.76 10.47 -3.71
C THR A 37 -2.03 10.18 -4.50
N VAL A 38 -2.05 9.12 -5.31
CA VAL A 38 -3.24 8.67 -6.06
C VAL A 38 -4.33 8.07 -5.16
N GLY A 39 -3.94 7.60 -3.97
CA GLY A 39 -4.87 7.06 -2.98
C GLY A 39 -5.67 8.14 -2.25
N GLU A 40 -6.71 7.70 -1.54
CA GLU A 40 -7.48 8.56 -0.65
C GLU A 40 -6.71 8.79 0.65
N PRO A 41 -6.60 10.02 1.17
CA PRO A 41 -6.01 10.24 2.49
C PRO A 41 -6.85 9.56 3.57
N VAL A 42 -6.20 8.97 4.56
CA VAL A 42 -6.86 8.35 5.72
C VAL A 42 -7.14 9.43 6.77
N GLU A 43 -8.41 9.60 7.12
CA GLU A 43 -8.84 10.61 8.07
C GLU A 43 -8.14 10.45 9.43
N GLY A 44 -7.64 11.56 9.98
CA GLY A 44 -6.96 11.59 11.27
C GLY A 44 -5.52 11.03 11.26
N LYS A 45 -4.99 10.59 10.11
CA LYS A 45 -3.61 10.07 10.00
C LYS A 45 -2.79 10.87 8.98
N VAL A 46 -1.71 11.49 9.45
CA VAL A 46 -0.82 12.29 8.59
C VAL A 46 -0.03 11.36 7.67
N ASN A 47 0.13 11.76 6.41
CA ASN A 47 0.87 11.04 5.37
C ASN A 47 0.39 9.60 5.09
N MET A 48 -0.82 9.27 5.52
CA MET A 48 -1.39 7.94 5.32
C MET A 48 -2.49 7.99 4.27
N TYR A 49 -2.44 7.04 3.35
CA TYR A 49 -3.33 6.95 2.21
C TYR A 49 -3.84 5.53 2.06
N ARG A 50 -4.92 5.36 1.31
CA ARG A 50 -5.47 4.06 0.98
C ARG A 50 -5.89 3.94 -0.48
N ILE A 51 -5.76 2.75 -1.02
CA ILE A 51 -6.32 2.34 -2.32
C ILE A 51 -7.14 1.06 -2.16
N ARG A 52 -8.07 0.82 -3.10
CA ARG A 52 -8.98 -0.34 -3.07
C ARG A 52 -8.85 -1.29 -4.27
N PRO A 53 -7.67 -1.87 -4.55
CA PRO A 53 -7.50 -2.81 -5.65
C PRO A 53 -8.23 -4.14 -5.39
N ALA A 54 -9.01 -4.61 -6.36
CA ALA A 54 -9.72 -5.89 -6.30
C ALA A 54 -10.57 -6.09 -5.03
N SER A 55 -11.18 -5.02 -4.53
CA SER A 55 -11.97 -4.98 -3.29
C SER A 55 -11.18 -5.15 -1.98
N TYR A 56 -9.84 -5.18 -2.03
CA TYR A 56 -8.97 -5.19 -0.85
C TYR A 56 -8.54 -3.77 -0.48
N VAL A 57 -8.42 -3.48 0.81
CA VAL A 57 -7.92 -2.19 1.31
C VAL A 57 -6.42 -2.27 1.50
N VAL A 58 -5.67 -1.49 0.73
CA VAL A 58 -4.23 -1.29 0.95
C VAL A 58 -4.06 0.09 1.54
N GLU A 59 -3.70 0.17 2.82
CA GLU A 59 -3.24 1.40 3.42
C GLU A 59 -1.72 1.53 3.26
N TYR A 60 -1.21 2.74 3.21
CA TYR A 60 0.23 2.96 3.15
C TYR A 60 0.59 4.33 3.70
N GLU A 61 1.79 4.40 4.26
CA GLU A 61 2.38 5.64 4.78
C GLU A 61 3.45 6.16 3.81
N LEU A 62 3.46 7.48 3.63
CA LEU A 62 4.50 8.21 2.91
C LEU A 62 5.52 8.77 3.90
N ASN A 63 6.67 8.12 3.99
CA ASN A 63 7.83 8.72 4.64
C ASN A 63 8.66 9.45 3.57
N ALA A 64 8.64 10.77 3.57
CA ALA A 64 9.34 11.63 2.61
C ALA A 64 10.73 12.12 3.10
N GLU A 65 11.33 11.45 4.09
CA GLU A 65 12.67 11.76 4.58
C GLU A 65 13.76 11.50 3.51
N GLN A 66 15.04 11.56 3.91
CA GLN A 66 16.21 11.49 3.01
C GLN A 66 16.14 10.34 1.97
N GLU A 67 15.46 9.24 2.30
CA GLU A 67 15.05 8.22 1.34
C GLU A 67 13.51 8.08 1.33
N PRO A 68 12.81 8.50 0.26
CA PRO A 68 11.36 8.44 0.22
C PRO A 68 10.87 6.99 0.21
N GLN A 69 10.07 6.61 1.21
CA GLN A 69 9.56 5.26 1.43
C GLN A 69 8.04 5.20 1.43
N LEU A 70 7.52 4.18 0.75
CA LEU A 70 6.13 3.73 0.78
C LEU A 70 6.06 2.55 1.75
N ILE A 71 5.53 2.77 2.94
CA ILE A 71 5.36 1.71 3.94
C ILE A 71 3.96 1.12 3.75
N ILE A 72 3.88 -0.06 3.13
CA ILE A 72 2.62 -0.74 2.83
C ILE A 72 2.08 -1.40 4.10
N ILE A 73 0.85 -1.07 4.43
CA ILE A 73 0.04 -1.63 5.51
C ILE A 73 -1.18 -2.27 4.84
N LEU A 74 -1.10 -3.57 4.58
CA LEU A 74 -2.24 -4.29 4.02
C LEU A 74 -3.12 -4.79 5.15
N ASN A 75 -4.34 -4.25 5.24
CA ASN A 75 -5.38 -4.76 6.12
C ASN A 75 -6.35 -5.58 5.26
N ILE A 76 -6.49 -6.85 5.58
CA ILE A 76 -7.50 -7.72 4.97
C ILE A 76 -8.58 -7.90 6.02
N GLU A 77 -9.67 -7.17 5.85
CA GLU A 77 -10.93 -7.41 6.58
C GLU A 77 -11.65 -8.63 6.01
#